data_AF-A0AAV4RY67-F1
#
_entry.id   AF-A0AAV4RY67-F1
#
_cell.length_a   1.000
_cell.length_b   1.000
_cell.length_c   1.000
_cell.angle_alpha   90.00
_cell.angle_beta   90.00
_cell.angle_gamma   90.00
#
_symmetry.space_group_name_H-M   'P 1'
#
loop_
_entity.id
_entity.type
_entity.pdbx_description
1 polymer ?
#
loop_
_entity_poly.entity_id
_entity_poly.type
_entity_poly.pdbx_seq_one_letter_code
_entity_poly.pdbx_strand_id
1 'polypeptide(L)'
;MGASAHLLESNVEQHILVQCIDPSDSLPNVHFHTDLSVQVNKQDDLPVYLKQLALKIINDILADAIKMYTDGREFNASITELGRSMAHFPLSPRFAKMLINSEKFDCVPYICAIVCALTVPDLFVTSTWTTETEDGEEVTVTKEGLKKIGTAQFKELGDLMALLRAVGLFEQSTNPIKFCFKNGIRYKAMNEIHKMGLQLLRAMNQLFPFSHIPMTLETTPAGPEMLEIIRKICTACLIDQVARKIPREETQDNKNLKNAYQLMDCDEPAFIHPSSTQFERLPEYVAYSELTRTSKLYMKYVFEIDLHLLPFITPELAEFSSPREFPPPKYDSAQDKIYCWLDGTYGPAQWRFPSIRKEMPKGYHRYIWFCYFFLDGQVCPFIKNYKKDLLAQPSTVLKSWAKVLCRTRYIREAVMRNDVDSYKSLKRVWRNNPKFLLREFREWIPQEKYLEVELNWPPKR
;
A
#
# COMPACT_ATOMS: atom_id res chain seq x y z
N MET A 1 -46.10 -28.58 -21.21
CA MET A 1 -45.88 -29.49 -22.35
C MET A 1 -44.90 -28.77 -23.26
N GLY A 2 -43.62 -29.12 -23.23
CA GLY A 2 -43.07 -30.33 -23.86
C GLY A 2 -42.42 -29.86 -25.17
N ALA A 3 -41.10 -29.66 -25.17
CA ALA A 3 -40.12 -30.55 -25.83
C ALA A 3 -40.05 -30.30 -27.35
N SER A 4 -38.95 -29.70 -27.82
CA SER A 4 -37.73 -30.39 -28.26
C SER A 4 -37.97 -31.11 -29.59
N ALA A 5 -37.55 -30.49 -30.70
CA ALA A 5 -36.37 -30.90 -31.47
C ALA A 5 -36.77 -31.94 -32.54
N HIS A 6 -36.19 -31.99 -33.74
CA HIS A 6 -34.77 -32.18 -33.99
C HIS A 6 -34.55 -32.32 -35.53
N LEU A 7 -33.33 -32.01 -36.00
CA LEU A 7 -32.51 -32.80 -36.95
C LEU A 7 -32.85 -32.68 -38.47
N LEU A 8 -31.92 -32.54 -39.44
CA LEU A 8 -30.47 -32.83 -39.59
C LEU A 8 -29.91 -32.05 -40.81
N GLU A 9 -28.77 -31.34 -40.68
CA GLU A 9 -27.41 -31.69 -41.17
C GLU A 9 -27.15 -31.60 -42.68
N SER A 10 -26.16 -30.78 -43.09
CA SER A 10 -24.79 -31.30 -43.32
C SER A 10 -23.79 -30.21 -43.81
N ASN A 11 -22.65 -30.17 -43.10
CA ASN A 11 -21.26 -29.83 -43.50
C ASN A 11 -20.96 -28.40 -44.00
N VAL A 12 -20.02 -27.63 -43.42
CA VAL A 12 -18.58 -27.93 -43.28
C VAL A 12 -17.94 -27.06 -42.16
N GLU A 13 -17.14 -27.75 -41.34
CA GLU A 13 -16.03 -27.33 -40.45
C GLU A 13 -16.23 -26.39 -39.25
N GLN A 14 -16.26 -27.01 -38.07
CA GLN A 14 -15.91 -26.39 -36.80
C GLN A 14 -14.39 -26.16 -36.74
N HIS A 15 -13.96 -24.90 -36.82
CA HIS A 15 -12.66 -24.53 -36.24
C HIS A 15 -12.81 -24.47 -34.71
N ILE A 16 -12.45 -25.61 -34.11
CA ILE A 16 -12.06 -25.72 -32.71
C ILE A 16 -10.95 -24.68 -32.48
N LEU A 17 -11.20 -23.65 -31.66
CA LEU A 17 -10.15 -22.80 -31.11
C LEU A 17 -9.40 -23.58 -30.01
N VAL A 18 -8.65 -24.60 -30.44
CA VAL A 18 -7.44 -25.05 -29.77
C VAL A 18 -6.39 -24.02 -30.13
N GLN A 19 -6.15 -23.10 -29.20
CA GLN A 19 -4.84 -22.51 -28.92
C GLN A 19 -5.00 -21.74 -27.61
N CYS A 20 -5.01 -22.51 -26.52
CA CYS A 20 -4.38 -22.03 -25.29
C CYS A 20 -2.98 -21.58 -25.69
N ILE A 21 -2.64 -20.33 -25.41
CA ILE A 21 -1.26 -19.87 -25.48
C ILE A 21 -0.46 -20.85 -24.62
N ASP A 22 0.50 -21.54 -25.23
CA ASP A 22 1.45 -22.37 -24.52
C ASP A 22 2.12 -21.44 -23.48
N PRO A 23 2.14 -21.78 -22.17
CA PRO A 23 2.76 -20.93 -21.15
C PRO A 23 4.26 -20.68 -21.38
N SER A 24 4.87 -21.32 -22.39
CA SER A 24 6.22 -21.03 -22.88
C SER A 24 6.32 -19.91 -23.93
N ASP A 25 5.22 -19.49 -24.57
CA ASP A 25 5.19 -18.40 -25.56
C ASP A 25 4.97 -17.04 -24.87
N SER A 26 6.05 -16.53 -24.26
CA SER A 26 6.13 -15.19 -23.70
C SER A 26 6.12 -14.10 -24.77
N LEU A 27 5.33 -13.04 -24.56
CA LEU A 27 5.57 -11.72 -25.17
C LEU A 27 7.02 -11.28 -24.86
N PRO A 28 7.74 -10.65 -25.81
CA PRO A 28 9.10 -10.18 -25.57
C PRO A 28 9.12 -9.27 -24.32
N ASN A 29 9.88 -9.69 -23.31
CA ASN A 29 10.06 -9.08 -21.97
C ASN A 29 9.08 -9.48 -20.84
N VAL A 30 8.26 -10.52 -20.99
CA VAL A 30 7.48 -11.09 -19.86
C VAL A 30 7.76 -12.59 -19.73
N HIS A 31 8.74 -12.96 -18.89
CA HIS A 31 9.00 -14.36 -18.56
C HIS A 31 8.52 -14.68 -17.14
N PHE A 32 7.61 -15.65 -17.02
CA PHE A 32 7.51 -16.45 -15.79
C PHE A 32 8.57 -17.54 -15.90
N HIS A 33 9.77 -17.27 -15.38
CA HIS A 33 10.78 -18.31 -15.32
C HIS A 33 10.33 -19.38 -14.32
N THR A 34 9.96 -20.56 -14.83
CA THR A 34 9.79 -21.77 -14.01
C THR A 34 11.14 -22.37 -13.61
N ASP A 35 12.22 -21.98 -14.27
CA ASP A 35 13.59 -22.37 -13.94
C ASP A 35 14.50 -21.14 -13.85
N LEU A 36 14.90 -20.76 -12.64
CA LEU A 36 15.89 -19.72 -12.38
C LEU A 36 17.14 -20.36 -11.77
N SER A 37 18.08 -20.75 -12.63
CA SER A 37 19.38 -21.27 -12.24
C SER A 37 20.48 -20.23 -12.42
N VAL A 38 20.60 -19.26 -11.51
CA VAL A 38 21.87 -18.54 -11.28
C VAL A 38 22.00 -18.17 -9.79
N GLN A 39 23.13 -18.54 -9.20
CA GLN A 39 23.51 -18.27 -7.80
C GLN A 39 23.84 -16.79 -7.59
N VAL A 40 23.35 -16.17 -6.52
CA VAL A 40 23.64 -14.76 -6.19
C VAL A 40 23.71 -14.58 -4.66
N ASN A 41 24.62 -13.76 -4.13
CA ASN A 41 25.01 -13.68 -2.70
C ASN A 41 24.30 -12.52 -1.94
N LYS A 42 23.99 -12.71 -0.65
CA LYS A 42 23.24 -11.75 0.20
C LYS A 42 23.94 -10.41 0.47
N GLN A 43 25.27 -10.38 0.40
CA GLN A 43 26.05 -9.17 0.59
C GLN A 43 26.29 -8.40 -0.72
N ASP A 44 26.05 -9.05 -1.85
CA ASP A 44 26.49 -8.53 -3.15
C ASP A 44 25.33 -8.02 -4.04
N ASP A 45 24.06 -8.37 -3.74
CA ASP A 45 22.92 -8.07 -4.64
C ASP A 45 21.62 -7.62 -3.95
N LEU A 46 21.68 -6.49 -3.24
CA LEU A 46 20.55 -5.76 -2.70
C LEU A 46 19.37 -5.52 -3.70
N PRO A 47 19.60 -5.25 -5.00
CA PRO A 47 18.52 -5.06 -5.98
C PRO A 47 17.67 -6.31 -6.19
N VAL A 48 18.30 -7.49 -6.15
CA VAL A 48 17.63 -8.79 -6.34
C VAL A 48 16.77 -9.11 -5.13
N TYR A 49 17.28 -8.86 -3.92
CA TYR A 49 16.52 -9.04 -2.68
C TYR A 49 15.26 -8.16 -2.61
N LEU A 50 15.37 -6.88 -3.00
CA LEU A 50 14.21 -5.99 -3.00
C LEU A 50 13.16 -6.37 -4.03
N LYS A 51 13.59 -6.80 -5.23
CA LYS A 51 12.66 -7.34 -6.24
C LYS A 51 11.95 -8.59 -5.72
N GLN A 52 12.66 -9.49 -5.03
CA GLN A 52 12.08 -10.68 -4.41
C GLN A 52 11.08 -10.34 -3.31
N LEU A 53 11.43 -9.42 -2.42
CA LEU A 53 10.55 -8.97 -1.35
C LEU A 53 9.31 -8.26 -1.91
N ALA A 54 9.49 -7.46 -2.96
CA ALA A 54 8.38 -6.85 -3.67
C ALA A 54 7.44 -7.92 -4.22
N LEU A 55 7.97 -8.93 -4.91
CA LEU A 55 7.17 -10.05 -5.42
C LEU A 55 6.46 -10.83 -4.31
N LYS A 56 7.12 -11.05 -3.16
CA LYS A 56 6.52 -11.69 -1.98
C LYS A 56 5.32 -10.92 -1.47
N ILE A 57 5.51 -9.62 -1.27
CA ILE A 57 4.48 -8.72 -0.77
C ILE A 57 3.39 -8.56 -1.80
N ILE A 58 3.72 -8.44 -3.09
CA ILE A 58 2.75 -8.37 -4.19
C ILE A 58 1.91 -9.65 -4.20
N ASN A 59 2.52 -10.82 -4.05
CA ASN A 59 1.82 -12.11 -4.06
C ASN A 59 1.18 -12.51 -2.73
N ASP A 60 1.19 -11.66 -1.70
CA ASP A 60 0.73 -11.97 -0.33
C ASP A 60 1.30 -13.31 0.20
N ILE A 61 2.52 -13.66 -0.23
CA ILE A 61 3.20 -14.89 0.18
C ILE A 61 3.59 -14.74 1.66
N LEU A 62 3.23 -15.73 2.48
CA LEU A 62 3.49 -15.76 3.93
C LEU A 62 4.93 -15.33 4.27
N ALA A 63 5.09 -14.60 5.39
CA ALA A 63 6.37 -14.07 5.84
C ALA A 63 7.48 -15.14 5.96
N ASP A 64 7.08 -16.38 6.28
CA ASP A 64 7.95 -17.55 6.45
C ASP A 64 8.23 -18.31 5.13
N ALA A 65 7.69 -17.85 3.99
CA ALA A 65 7.60 -18.60 2.74
C ALA A 65 8.44 -18.02 1.58
N ILE A 66 9.64 -17.48 1.85
CA ILE A 66 10.73 -17.47 0.86
C ILE A 66 12.07 -17.79 1.51
N LYS A 67 12.63 -18.96 1.14
CA LYS A 67 14.06 -19.11 0.86
C LYS A 67 14.18 -19.41 -0.64
N MET A 68 14.77 -18.50 -1.41
CA MET A 68 15.55 -18.91 -2.59
C MET A 68 17.02 -18.64 -2.29
N TYR A 69 17.50 -19.31 -1.25
CA TYR A 69 18.90 -19.70 -1.03
C TYR A 69 18.82 -21.15 -0.59
N THR A 70 19.31 -22.07 -1.41
CA THR A 70 19.35 -23.50 -1.09
C THR A 70 20.46 -23.76 -0.08
N ASP A 71 20.12 -24.01 1.19
CA ASP A 71 20.88 -24.91 2.06
C ASP A 71 20.53 -26.38 1.77
N GLY A 72 20.17 -26.71 0.51
CA GLY A 72 19.82 -28.04 0.07
C GLY A 72 18.49 -28.57 0.61
N ARG A 73 17.57 -27.70 1.08
CA ARG A 73 16.21 -28.10 1.46
C ARG A 73 15.21 -27.52 0.46
N GLU A 74 14.40 -28.39 -0.14
CA GLU A 74 13.28 -28.03 -1.01
C GLU A 74 12.27 -27.18 -0.23
N PHE A 75 12.04 -25.94 -0.67
CA PHE A 75 11.01 -25.07 -0.13
C PHE A 75 9.86 -24.93 -1.14
N ASN A 76 8.77 -25.65 -0.90
CA ASN A 76 7.55 -25.58 -1.71
C ASN A 76 6.71 -24.37 -1.27
N ALA A 77 6.95 -23.20 -1.88
CA ALA A 77 6.03 -22.07 -1.77
C ALA A 77 4.82 -22.30 -2.69
N SER A 78 3.63 -22.44 -2.13
CA SER A 78 2.40 -22.58 -2.90
C SER A 78 1.84 -21.21 -3.30
N ILE A 79 1.37 -21.09 -4.55
CA ILE A 79 0.71 -19.87 -5.02
C ILE A 79 -0.53 -19.57 -4.16
N THR A 80 -0.59 -18.35 -3.65
CA THR A 80 -1.68 -17.85 -2.81
C THR A 80 -2.95 -17.65 -3.65
N GLU A 81 -4.09 -17.47 -2.99
CA GLU A 81 -5.34 -17.15 -3.67
C GLU A 81 -5.24 -15.85 -4.46
N LEU A 82 -4.62 -14.80 -3.88
CA LEU A 82 -4.32 -13.56 -4.59
C LEU A 82 -3.39 -13.80 -5.80
N GLY A 83 -2.35 -14.61 -5.63
CA GLY A 83 -1.44 -15.00 -6.71
C GLY A 83 -2.16 -15.71 -7.86
N ARG A 84 -3.10 -16.61 -7.56
CA ARG A 84 -3.93 -17.27 -8.58
C ARG A 84 -4.80 -16.26 -9.31
N SER A 85 -5.44 -15.33 -8.60
CA SER A 85 -6.22 -14.26 -9.23
C SER A 85 -5.35 -13.38 -10.13
N MET A 86 -4.12 -13.05 -9.74
CA MET A 86 -3.19 -12.28 -10.57
C MET A 86 -2.80 -13.00 -11.85
N ALA A 87 -2.63 -14.32 -11.80
CA ALA A 87 -2.24 -15.13 -12.96
C ALA A 87 -3.28 -15.16 -14.09
N HIS A 88 -4.52 -14.69 -13.85
CA HIS A 88 -5.54 -14.58 -14.89
C HIS A 88 -5.31 -13.38 -15.83
N PHE A 89 -4.44 -12.44 -15.45
CA PHE A 89 -4.17 -11.24 -16.24
C PHE A 89 -2.87 -11.38 -17.05
N PRO A 90 -2.84 -10.93 -18.31
CA PRO A 90 -1.61 -10.83 -19.11
C PRO A 90 -0.82 -9.57 -18.71
N LEU A 91 -0.49 -9.45 -17.42
CA LEU A 91 0.14 -8.27 -16.82
C LEU A 91 1.33 -8.68 -15.96
N SER A 92 2.20 -7.70 -15.66
CA SER A 92 3.18 -7.88 -14.59
C SER A 92 2.45 -8.08 -13.24
N PRO A 93 3.00 -8.84 -12.29
CA PRO A 93 2.38 -9.05 -10.98
C PRO A 93 2.02 -7.75 -10.24
N ARG A 94 2.82 -6.68 -10.41
CA ARG A 94 2.54 -5.35 -9.85
C ARG A 94 1.23 -4.78 -10.36
N PHE A 95 1.06 -4.78 -11.68
CA PHE A 95 -0.11 -4.22 -12.33
C PHE A 95 -1.35 -5.09 -12.12
N ALA A 96 -1.18 -6.43 -12.12
CA ALA A 96 -2.25 -7.35 -11.75
C ALA A 96 -2.74 -7.10 -10.30
N LYS A 97 -1.81 -6.92 -9.34
CA LYS A 97 -2.18 -6.58 -7.96
C LYS A 97 -2.86 -5.23 -7.85
N MET A 98 -2.36 -4.19 -8.55
CA MET A 98 -3.02 -2.87 -8.57
C MET A 98 -4.48 -3.04 -9.00
N LEU A 99 -4.72 -3.76 -10.08
CA LEU A 99 -6.05 -3.99 -10.64
C LEU A 99 -6.96 -4.77 -9.68
N ILE A 100 -6.47 -5.84 -9.06
CA ILE A 100 -7.26 -6.61 -8.09
C ILE A 100 -7.58 -5.78 -6.84
N ASN A 101 -6.61 -5.03 -6.32
CA ASN A 101 -6.82 -4.19 -5.13
C ASN A 101 -7.81 -3.05 -5.38
N SER A 102 -7.94 -2.60 -6.63
CA SER A 102 -8.84 -1.52 -7.02
C SER A 102 -10.32 -1.87 -6.89
N GLU A 103 -10.65 -3.17 -6.89
CA GLU A 103 -12.03 -3.66 -6.72
C GLU A 103 -12.59 -3.32 -5.34
N LYS A 104 -11.79 -3.47 -4.28
CA LYS A 104 -12.18 -3.19 -2.88
C LYS A 104 -12.57 -1.74 -2.61
N PHE A 105 -12.21 -0.84 -3.51
CA PHE A 105 -12.43 0.60 -3.38
C PHE A 105 -13.26 1.19 -4.53
N ASP A 106 -13.94 0.34 -5.31
CA ASP A 106 -14.81 0.74 -6.42
C ASP A 106 -14.10 1.66 -7.44
N CYS A 107 -12.80 1.42 -7.68
CA CYS A 107 -11.96 2.28 -8.51
C CYS A 107 -11.32 1.57 -9.71
N VAL A 108 -11.87 0.42 -10.09
CA VAL A 108 -11.35 -0.45 -11.15
C VAL A 108 -11.15 0.28 -12.49
N PRO A 109 -12.09 1.08 -13.02
CA PRO A 109 -11.88 1.79 -14.28
C PRO A 109 -10.66 2.72 -14.26
N TYR A 110 -10.43 3.42 -13.15
CA TYR A 110 -9.31 4.35 -13.01
C TYR A 110 -7.96 3.63 -12.99
N ILE A 111 -7.86 2.57 -12.17
CA ILE A 111 -6.63 1.78 -12.08
C ILE A 111 -6.38 1.02 -13.37
N CYS A 112 -7.42 0.50 -14.02
CA CYS A 112 -7.32 -0.14 -15.33
C CYS A 112 -6.74 0.82 -16.38
N ALA A 113 -7.24 2.07 -16.44
CA ALA A 113 -6.71 3.10 -17.34
C ALA A 113 -5.22 3.39 -17.08
N ILE A 114 -4.83 3.54 -15.80
CA ILE A 114 -3.42 3.75 -15.41
C ILE A 114 -2.55 2.55 -15.81
N VAL A 115 -2.98 1.34 -15.48
CA VAL A 115 -2.24 0.10 -15.79
C VAL A 115 -2.05 -0.07 -17.29
N CYS A 116 -3.09 0.15 -18.10
CA CYS A 116 -2.98 0.08 -19.55
C CYS A 116 -2.02 1.14 -20.08
N ALA A 117 -2.12 2.37 -19.58
CA ALA A 117 -1.26 3.47 -20.00
C ALA A 117 0.21 3.30 -19.58
N LEU A 118 0.48 2.61 -18.48
CA LEU A 118 1.83 2.22 -18.05
C LEU A 118 2.38 1.01 -18.83
N THR A 119 1.49 0.14 -19.33
CA THR A 119 1.90 -1.07 -20.05
C THR A 119 2.18 -0.78 -21.53
N VAL A 120 1.42 0.12 -22.15
CA VAL A 120 1.64 0.52 -23.56
C VAL A 120 2.81 1.50 -23.65
N PRO A 121 3.91 1.16 -24.36
CA PRO A 121 5.10 1.99 -24.42
C PRO A 121 4.87 3.27 -25.23
N ASP A 122 5.59 4.35 -24.88
CA ASP A 122 5.64 5.61 -25.64
C ASP A 122 4.27 6.22 -25.97
N LEU A 123 3.42 6.37 -24.96
CA LEU A 123 2.10 7.01 -25.11
C LEU A 123 2.19 8.46 -25.61
N PHE A 124 3.16 9.22 -25.08
CA PHE A 124 3.41 10.61 -25.47
C PHE A 124 4.55 10.70 -26.47
N VAL A 125 4.43 11.64 -27.40
CA VAL A 125 5.46 11.90 -28.42
C VAL A 125 6.72 12.47 -27.75
N THR A 126 7.89 11.99 -28.16
CA THR A 126 9.20 12.36 -27.59
C THR A 126 9.92 13.47 -28.35
N SER A 127 9.53 13.74 -29.60
CA SER A 127 10.07 14.80 -30.45
C SER A 127 9.03 15.86 -30.77
N THR A 128 9.48 17.11 -30.94
CA THR A 128 8.62 18.19 -31.43
C THR A 128 8.71 18.23 -32.95
N TRP A 129 7.56 18.27 -33.62
CA TRP A 129 7.48 18.40 -35.08
C TRP A 129 6.22 19.18 -35.47
N THR A 130 6.26 19.77 -36.66
CA THR A 130 5.15 20.52 -37.26
C THR A 130 4.56 19.72 -38.40
N THR A 131 3.24 19.74 -38.52
CA THR A 131 2.56 19.29 -39.74
C THR A 131 1.36 20.17 -40.01
N GLU A 132 0.98 20.23 -41.28
CA GLU A 132 -0.27 20.82 -41.72
C GLU A 132 -1.38 19.78 -41.57
N THR A 133 -2.54 20.20 -41.06
CA THR A 133 -3.75 19.37 -41.05
C THR A 133 -4.43 19.40 -42.43
N GLU A 134 -5.39 18.51 -42.66
CA GLU A 134 -6.23 18.54 -43.88
C GLU A 134 -6.97 19.88 -44.07
N ASP A 135 -7.16 20.64 -43.00
CA ASP A 135 -7.78 21.97 -42.98
C ASP A 135 -6.77 23.10 -43.31
N GLY A 136 -5.50 22.78 -43.58
CA GLY A 136 -4.43 23.76 -43.87
C GLY A 136 -3.90 24.50 -42.63
N GLU A 137 -4.25 24.06 -41.42
CA GLU A 137 -3.71 24.63 -40.18
C GLU A 137 -2.35 24.00 -39.85
N GLU A 138 -1.30 24.82 -39.73
CA GLU A 138 -0.02 24.38 -39.15
C GLU A 138 -0.20 24.10 -37.67
N VAL A 139 0.08 22.86 -37.26
CA VAL A 139 0.00 22.45 -35.86
C VAL A 139 1.35 21.90 -35.40
N THR A 140 1.84 22.47 -34.31
CA THR A 140 3.03 22.02 -33.59
C THR A 140 2.66 20.92 -32.60
N VAL A 141 3.13 19.71 -32.85
CA VAL A 141 3.08 18.61 -31.87
C VAL A 141 4.29 18.76 -30.96
N THR A 142 4.07 19.00 -29.67
CA THR A 142 5.15 19.20 -28.70
C THR A 142 5.40 17.94 -27.87
N LYS A 143 6.67 17.75 -27.47
CA LYS A 143 7.09 16.72 -26.50
C LYS A 143 6.59 16.96 -25.06
N GLU A 144 5.79 17.99 -24.84
CA GLU A 144 5.28 18.42 -23.53
C GLU A 144 3.86 17.92 -23.26
N GLY A 145 3.34 16.98 -24.07
CA GLY A 145 2.00 16.42 -23.93
C GLY A 145 1.66 15.96 -22.52
N LEU A 146 2.59 15.27 -21.86
CA LEU A 146 2.45 14.81 -20.47
C LEU A 146 2.25 15.99 -19.50
N LYS A 147 3.04 17.06 -19.62
CA LYS A 147 2.90 18.27 -18.77
C LYS A 147 1.60 19.01 -19.09
N LYS A 148 1.29 19.19 -20.37
CA LYS A 148 0.09 19.88 -20.85
C LYS A 148 -1.21 19.22 -20.37
N ILE A 149 -1.27 17.89 -20.38
CA ILE A 149 -2.42 17.15 -19.84
C ILE A 149 -2.34 17.02 -18.32
N GLY A 150 -1.14 16.99 -17.72
CA GLY A 150 -0.96 16.90 -16.28
C GLY A 150 -1.41 18.14 -15.50
N THR A 151 -1.53 19.31 -16.14
CA THR A 151 -1.92 20.55 -15.45
C THR A 151 -3.41 20.61 -15.15
N ALA A 152 -3.80 20.54 -13.87
CA ALA A 152 -4.85 21.36 -13.22
C ALA A 152 -5.31 20.82 -11.84
N GLN A 153 -5.20 19.52 -11.55
CA GLN A 153 -5.81 18.91 -10.36
C GLN A 153 -4.91 17.85 -9.72
N PHE A 154 -4.90 17.81 -8.38
CA PHE A 154 -4.22 16.82 -7.53
C PHE A 154 -2.76 16.52 -7.94
N LYS A 155 -1.87 17.47 -7.63
CA LYS A 155 -0.47 17.49 -8.08
C LYS A 155 0.36 16.34 -7.50
N GLU A 156 -0.11 15.67 -6.44
CA GLU A 156 0.54 14.56 -5.74
C GLU A 156 0.58 13.29 -6.60
N LEU A 157 -0.48 13.03 -7.39
CA LEU A 157 -0.56 11.85 -8.26
C LEU A 157 0.30 11.98 -9.53
N GLY A 158 0.87 13.17 -9.77
CA GLY A 158 1.91 13.43 -10.77
C GLY A 158 1.63 12.86 -12.14
N ASP A 159 2.57 12.08 -12.67
CA ASP A 159 2.47 11.55 -14.03
C ASP A 159 1.30 10.58 -14.19
N LEU A 160 0.91 9.87 -13.12
CA LEU A 160 -0.26 8.98 -13.15
C LEU A 160 -1.56 9.77 -13.37
N MET A 161 -1.66 10.99 -12.87
CA MET A 161 -2.80 11.87 -13.15
C MET A 161 -2.84 12.27 -14.63
N ALA A 162 -1.67 12.55 -15.22
CA ALA A 162 -1.60 12.87 -16.64
C ALA A 162 -2.01 11.68 -17.52
N LEU A 163 -1.61 10.45 -17.16
CA LEU A 163 -2.06 9.23 -17.84
C LEU A 163 -3.57 9.04 -17.71
N LEU A 164 -4.09 9.14 -16.49
CA LEU A 164 -5.52 8.97 -16.20
C LEU A 164 -6.37 9.96 -17.01
N ARG A 165 -5.98 11.24 -17.01
CA ARG A 165 -6.66 12.27 -17.80
C ARG A 165 -6.54 12.05 -19.29
N ALA A 166 -5.38 11.60 -19.77
CA ALA A 166 -5.17 11.35 -21.19
C ALA A 166 -6.15 10.28 -21.70
N VAL A 167 -6.29 9.18 -20.96
CA VAL A 167 -7.23 8.10 -21.30
C VAL A 167 -8.68 8.59 -21.16
N GLY A 168 -9.04 9.18 -20.02
CA GLY A 168 -10.41 9.63 -19.78
C GLY A 168 -10.92 10.66 -20.80
N LEU A 169 -10.09 11.63 -21.18
CA LEU A 169 -10.43 12.63 -22.20
C LEU A 169 -10.46 12.04 -23.61
N PHE A 170 -9.64 11.03 -23.90
CA PHE A 170 -9.67 10.31 -25.16
C PHE A 170 -11.01 9.58 -25.35
N GLU A 171 -11.46 8.84 -24.33
CA GLU A 171 -12.75 8.12 -24.36
C GLU A 171 -13.95 9.05 -24.51
N GLN A 172 -13.89 10.26 -23.92
CA GLN A 172 -14.95 11.27 -24.00
C GLN A 172 -14.90 12.11 -25.29
N SER A 173 -13.83 12.01 -26.08
CA SER A 173 -13.62 12.90 -27.21
C SER A 173 -14.47 12.51 -28.41
N THR A 174 -15.15 13.50 -29.02
CA THR A 174 -15.91 13.30 -30.26
C THR A 174 -15.02 13.09 -31.48
N ASN A 175 -13.79 13.64 -31.45
CA ASN A 175 -12.77 13.41 -32.47
C ASN A 175 -11.45 12.98 -31.81
N PRO A 176 -11.26 11.67 -31.59
CA PRO A 176 -10.10 11.14 -30.86
C PRO A 176 -8.75 11.36 -31.56
N ILE A 177 -8.74 11.42 -32.89
CA ILE A 177 -7.52 11.69 -33.67
C ILE A 177 -7.07 13.13 -33.44
N LYS A 178 -7.98 14.10 -33.60
CA LYS A 178 -7.68 15.53 -33.36
C LYS A 178 -7.29 15.77 -31.90
N PHE A 179 -7.93 15.08 -30.95
CA PHE A 179 -7.55 15.12 -29.53
C PHE A 179 -6.13 14.64 -29.30
N CYS A 180 -5.76 13.46 -29.83
CA CYS A 180 -4.43 12.89 -29.65
C CYS A 180 -3.35 13.82 -30.19
N PHE A 181 -3.58 14.30 -31.41
CA PHE A 181 -2.66 15.17 -32.11
C PHE A 181 -2.44 16.52 -31.39
N LYS A 182 -3.52 17.18 -30.94
CA LYS A 182 -3.46 18.45 -30.18
C LYS A 182 -2.69 18.32 -28.86
N ASN A 183 -2.65 17.13 -28.27
CA ASN A 183 -2.05 16.89 -26.96
C ASN A 183 -0.73 16.11 -27.01
N GLY A 184 -0.16 15.86 -28.19
CA GLY A 184 1.08 15.09 -28.31
C GLY A 184 0.97 13.65 -27.81
N ILE A 185 -0.19 13.03 -28.02
CA ILE A 185 -0.46 11.63 -27.71
C ILE A 185 -0.44 10.82 -29.02
N ARG A 186 0.10 9.61 -28.96
CA ARG A 186 0.11 8.69 -30.10
C ARG A 186 -1.25 7.98 -30.23
N TYR A 187 -2.01 8.29 -31.28
CA TYR A 187 -3.34 7.71 -31.51
C TYR A 187 -3.36 6.17 -31.53
N LYS A 188 -2.36 5.54 -32.15
CA LYS A 188 -2.21 4.07 -32.14
C LYS A 188 -2.07 3.50 -30.73
N ALA A 189 -1.31 4.17 -29.86
CA ALA A 189 -1.16 3.75 -28.46
C ALA A 189 -2.47 3.85 -27.69
N MET A 190 -3.25 4.91 -27.90
CA MET A 190 -4.56 5.05 -27.25
C MET A 190 -5.55 3.96 -27.69
N ASN A 191 -5.56 3.60 -28.98
CA ASN A 191 -6.38 2.48 -29.44
C ASN A 191 -5.95 1.14 -28.83
N GLU A 192 -4.65 0.92 -28.63
CA GLU A 192 -4.13 -0.26 -27.92
C GLU A 192 -4.56 -0.25 -26.45
N ILE A 193 -4.44 0.89 -25.77
CA ILE A 193 -4.91 1.09 -24.38
C ILE A 193 -6.40 0.77 -24.25
N HIS A 194 -7.23 1.31 -25.15
CA HIS A 194 -8.68 1.06 -25.15
C HIS A 194 -9.00 -0.43 -25.27
N LYS A 195 -8.41 -1.11 -26.26
CA LYS A 195 -8.62 -2.55 -26.48
C LYS A 195 -8.15 -3.39 -25.29
N MET A 196 -6.98 -3.08 -24.76
CA MET A 196 -6.41 -3.76 -23.60
C MET A 196 -7.26 -3.54 -22.36
N GLY A 197 -7.70 -2.32 -22.09
CA GLY A 197 -8.55 -2.01 -20.96
C GLY A 197 -9.88 -2.74 -21.00
N LEU A 198 -10.52 -2.85 -22.17
CA LEU A 198 -11.73 -3.67 -22.32
C LEU A 198 -11.46 -5.17 -22.06
N GLN A 199 -10.30 -5.69 -22.41
CA GLN A 199 -9.93 -7.08 -22.09
C GLN A 199 -9.74 -7.27 -20.57
N LEU A 200 -9.04 -6.35 -19.92
CA LEU A 200 -8.81 -6.40 -18.47
C LEU A 200 -10.11 -6.22 -17.68
N LEU A 201 -11.01 -5.33 -18.09
CA LEU A 201 -12.31 -5.15 -17.45
C LEU A 201 -13.21 -6.40 -17.60
N ARG A 202 -13.14 -7.10 -18.74
CA ARG A 202 -13.83 -8.40 -18.90
C ARG A 202 -13.26 -9.45 -17.95
N ALA A 203 -11.93 -9.56 -17.86
CA ALA A 203 -11.28 -10.48 -16.93
C ALA A 203 -11.62 -10.16 -15.46
N MET A 204 -11.67 -8.88 -15.10
CA MET A 204 -12.11 -8.44 -13.78
C MET A 204 -13.55 -8.83 -13.47
N ASN A 205 -14.48 -8.66 -14.41
CA ASN A 205 -15.87 -9.09 -14.24
C ASN A 205 -16.02 -10.62 -14.16
N GLN A 206 -15.10 -11.39 -14.75
CA GLN A 206 -15.07 -12.85 -14.59
C GLN A 206 -14.58 -13.28 -13.21
N LEU A 207 -13.56 -12.60 -12.67
CA LEU A 207 -13.04 -12.88 -11.32
C LEU A 207 -13.97 -12.37 -10.20
N PHE A 208 -14.65 -11.24 -10.43
CA PHE A 208 -15.49 -10.57 -9.45
C PHE A 208 -16.91 -10.36 -10.01
N PRO A 209 -17.69 -11.43 -10.21
CA PRO A 209 -19.00 -11.36 -10.87
C PRO A 209 -20.05 -10.55 -10.11
N PHE A 210 -19.87 -10.35 -8.80
CA PHE A 210 -20.81 -9.62 -7.94
C PHE A 210 -20.51 -8.11 -7.84
N SER A 211 -19.37 -7.65 -8.35
CA SER A 211 -18.91 -6.26 -8.18
C SER A 211 -19.40 -5.32 -9.29
N HIS A 212 -20.12 -5.85 -10.29
CA HIS A 212 -20.76 -5.09 -11.38
C HIS A 212 -19.85 -4.01 -11.99
N ILE A 213 -18.64 -4.41 -12.41
CA ILE A 213 -17.60 -3.48 -12.82
C ILE A 213 -17.98 -2.86 -14.18
N PRO A 214 -18.00 -1.52 -14.31
CA PRO A 214 -18.33 -0.86 -15.56
C PRO A 214 -17.40 -1.27 -16.69
N MET A 215 -17.97 -1.58 -17.86
CA MET A 215 -17.23 -1.89 -19.08
C MET A 215 -16.79 -0.62 -19.82
N THR A 216 -16.22 0.34 -19.10
CA THR A 216 -15.74 1.61 -19.66
C THR A 216 -14.45 2.06 -18.98
N LEU A 217 -13.59 2.72 -19.75
CA LEU A 217 -12.42 3.46 -19.24
C LEU A 217 -12.75 4.94 -19.04
N GLU A 218 -14.01 5.35 -19.22
CA GLU A 218 -14.45 6.70 -18.94
C GLU A 218 -14.23 7.01 -17.45
N THR A 219 -13.25 7.85 -17.20
CA THR A 219 -12.99 8.37 -15.86
C THR A 219 -13.74 9.70 -15.77
N THR A 220 -14.89 9.70 -15.10
CA THR A 220 -15.45 10.97 -14.60
C THR A 220 -14.42 11.62 -13.67
N PRO A 221 -14.41 12.95 -13.49
CA PRO A 221 -13.41 13.59 -12.64
C PRO A 221 -13.50 13.01 -11.23
N ALA A 222 -12.47 12.24 -10.86
CA ALA A 222 -12.43 11.61 -9.55
C ALA A 222 -12.31 12.70 -8.48
N GLY A 223 -13.11 12.57 -7.41
CA GLY A 223 -12.97 13.42 -6.22
C GLY A 223 -11.58 13.25 -5.58
N PRO A 224 -11.13 14.22 -4.76
CA PRO A 224 -9.81 14.18 -4.14
C PRO A 224 -9.58 12.92 -3.27
N GLU A 225 -10.64 12.42 -2.63
CA GLU A 225 -10.59 11.18 -1.83
C GLU A 225 -10.27 9.94 -2.69
N MET A 226 -10.89 9.85 -3.87
CA MET A 226 -10.66 8.74 -4.81
C MET A 226 -9.23 8.80 -5.39
N LEU A 227 -8.73 10.00 -5.72
CA LEU A 227 -7.36 10.18 -6.19
C LEU A 227 -6.33 9.78 -5.12
N GLU A 228 -6.62 10.03 -3.85
CA GLU A 228 -5.79 9.58 -2.73
C GLU A 228 -5.81 8.05 -2.58
N ILE A 229 -6.96 7.40 -2.79
CA ILE A 229 -7.06 5.94 -2.82
C ILE A 229 -6.22 5.37 -3.96
N ILE A 230 -6.35 5.91 -5.18
CA ILE A 230 -5.57 5.50 -6.35
C ILE A 230 -4.07 5.62 -6.05
N ARG A 231 -3.64 6.76 -5.47
CA ARG A 231 -2.24 6.99 -5.07
C ARG A 231 -1.75 5.91 -4.09
N LYS A 232 -2.57 5.55 -3.09
CA LYS A 232 -2.25 4.51 -2.10
C LYS A 232 -2.15 3.12 -2.73
N ILE A 233 -3.05 2.76 -3.63
CA ILE A 233 -3.02 1.48 -4.36
C ILE A 233 -1.74 1.37 -5.20
N CYS A 234 -1.42 2.41 -5.97
CA CYS A 234 -0.21 2.46 -6.79
C CYS A 234 1.05 2.37 -5.90
N THR A 235 1.10 3.13 -4.80
CA THR A 235 2.22 3.08 -3.83
C THR A 235 2.41 1.67 -3.28
N ALA A 236 1.31 0.98 -2.92
CA ALA A 236 1.37 -0.35 -2.34
C ALA A 236 1.87 -1.44 -3.30
N CYS A 237 1.86 -1.17 -4.61
CA CYS A 237 2.30 -2.12 -5.62
C CYS A 237 3.66 -1.73 -6.25
N LEU A 238 4.21 -0.56 -5.91
CA LEU A 238 5.51 -0.03 -6.38
C LEU A 238 6.50 0.14 -5.21
N ILE A 239 6.42 -0.75 -4.23
CA ILE A 239 7.13 -0.67 -2.94
C ILE A 239 8.65 -0.74 -3.04
N ASP A 240 9.19 -1.35 -4.09
CA ASP A 240 10.62 -1.38 -4.40
C ASP A 240 11.03 -0.26 -5.37
N GLN A 241 10.09 0.35 -6.08
CA GLN A 241 10.34 1.47 -6.97
C GLN A 241 10.07 2.80 -6.26
N VAL A 242 10.71 2.97 -5.11
CA VAL A 242 10.66 4.17 -4.30
C VAL A 242 12.02 4.87 -4.33
N ALA A 243 11.98 6.20 -4.36
CA ALA A 243 13.17 7.03 -4.31
C ALA A 243 13.00 8.18 -3.32
N ARG A 244 14.09 8.53 -2.63
CA ARG A 244 14.18 9.68 -1.73
C ARG A 244 15.09 10.73 -2.32
N LYS A 245 14.66 11.99 -2.31
CA LYS A 245 15.47 13.12 -2.73
C LYS A 245 16.70 13.25 -1.82
N ILE A 246 17.88 13.34 -2.41
CA ILE A 246 19.11 13.54 -1.65
C ILE A 246 19.08 14.98 -1.06
N PRO A 247 19.33 15.15 0.25
CA PRO A 247 19.36 16.47 0.89
C PRO A 247 20.34 17.42 0.20
N ARG A 248 20.04 18.71 0.20
CA ARG A 248 20.86 19.70 -0.53
C ARG A 248 22.27 19.75 0.04
N GLU A 249 22.41 19.59 1.35
CA GLU A 249 23.64 19.58 2.12
C GLU A 249 24.64 18.55 1.57
N GLU A 250 24.16 17.35 1.24
CA GLU A 250 24.98 16.24 0.71
C GLU A 250 25.36 16.45 -0.76
N THR A 251 24.68 17.35 -1.46
CA THR A 251 24.93 17.64 -2.89
C THR A 251 25.76 18.90 -3.13
N GLN A 252 26.10 19.67 -2.08
CA GLN A 252 26.80 20.96 -2.23
C GLN A 252 28.18 20.80 -2.89
N ASP A 253 28.91 19.76 -2.52
CA ASP A 253 30.26 19.50 -3.01
C ASP A 253 30.27 18.90 -4.42
N ASN A 254 29.15 18.34 -4.88
CA ASN A 254 29.05 17.68 -6.19
C ASN A 254 27.85 18.17 -6.99
N LYS A 255 28.10 19.14 -7.88
CA LYS A 255 27.10 19.70 -8.82
C LYS A 255 26.39 18.63 -9.65
N ASN A 256 27.01 17.47 -9.89
CA ASN A 256 26.38 16.39 -10.67
C ASN A 256 25.23 15.69 -9.94
N LEU A 257 25.17 15.81 -8.60
CA LEU A 257 24.14 15.24 -7.73
C LEU A 257 23.00 16.23 -7.40
N LYS A 258 23.05 17.46 -7.93
CA LYS A 258 21.97 18.43 -7.70
C LYS A 258 20.64 17.86 -8.17
N ASN A 259 19.64 17.83 -7.28
CA ASN A 259 18.31 17.26 -7.51
C ASN A 259 18.29 15.74 -7.79
N ALA A 260 19.34 15.02 -7.38
CA ALA A 260 19.38 13.57 -7.43
C ALA A 260 18.48 12.92 -6.38
N TYR A 261 18.11 11.68 -6.64
CA TYR A 261 17.34 10.81 -5.77
C TYR A 261 18.13 9.54 -5.51
N GLN A 262 18.09 9.08 -4.26
CA GLN A 262 18.57 7.77 -3.85
C GLN A 262 17.45 6.76 -4.06
N LEU A 263 17.75 5.66 -4.77
CA LEU A 263 16.82 4.58 -5.03
C LEU A 263 16.89 3.53 -3.91
N MET A 264 15.83 2.72 -3.77
CA MET A 264 15.83 1.57 -2.88
C MET A 264 16.77 0.47 -3.39
N ASP A 265 16.71 0.20 -4.69
CA ASP A 265 17.28 -0.97 -5.36
C ASP A 265 18.55 -0.65 -6.16
N CYS A 266 19.11 0.55 -6.03
CA CYS A 266 20.29 0.94 -6.80
C CYS A 266 21.09 2.01 -6.05
N ASP A 267 22.42 1.83 -6.00
CA ASP A 267 23.34 2.81 -5.43
C ASP A 267 23.57 4.01 -6.37
N GLU A 268 23.40 3.82 -7.69
CA GLU A 268 23.50 4.91 -8.65
C GLU A 268 22.34 5.90 -8.46
N PRO A 269 22.62 7.20 -8.26
CA PRO A 269 21.58 8.20 -8.09
C PRO A 269 20.79 8.41 -9.37
N ALA A 270 19.47 8.56 -9.23
CA ALA A 270 18.56 8.83 -10.34
C ALA A 270 17.97 10.24 -10.30
N PHE A 271 17.43 10.68 -11.43
CA PHE A 271 16.83 12.00 -11.60
C PHE A 271 15.42 11.88 -12.12
N ILE A 272 14.52 12.78 -11.74
CA ILE A 272 13.19 12.85 -12.37
C ILE A 272 13.39 13.24 -13.85
N HIS A 273 12.76 12.50 -14.77
CA HIS A 273 12.88 12.76 -16.20
C HIS A 273 12.32 14.16 -16.55
N PRO A 274 12.95 14.95 -17.43
CA PRO A 274 12.52 16.33 -17.75
C PRO A 274 11.09 16.46 -18.29
N SER A 275 10.55 15.40 -18.89
CA SER A 275 9.16 15.37 -19.37
C SER A 275 8.13 15.20 -18.25
N SER A 276 8.54 14.72 -17.07
CA SER A 276 7.64 14.48 -15.93
C SER A 276 6.99 15.78 -15.44
N THR A 277 5.74 15.66 -15.00
CA THR A 277 5.00 16.70 -14.29
C THR A 277 5.66 17.08 -12.95
N GLN A 278 6.48 16.19 -12.38
CA GLN A 278 7.15 16.39 -11.10
C GLN A 278 8.54 17.03 -11.21
N PHE A 279 9.01 17.32 -12.43
CA PHE A 279 10.36 17.80 -12.68
C PHE A 279 10.70 19.12 -11.96
N GLU A 280 9.71 20.00 -11.77
CA GLU A 280 9.89 21.28 -11.07
C GLU A 280 9.56 21.20 -9.57
N ARG A 281 8.56 20.38 -9.18
CA ARG A 281 8.13 20.22 -7.78
C ARG A 281 9.21 19.52 -6.95
N LEU A 282 9.85 18.50 -7.53
CA LEU A 282 10.88 17.68 -6.89
C LEU A 282 10.49 17.25 -5.45
N PRO A 283 9.42 16.45 -5.27
CA PRO A 283 8.97 15.99 -3.94
C PRO A 283 10.06 15.21 -3.19
N GLU A 284 9.98 15.16 -1.85
CA GLU A 284 10.98 14.46 -1.04
C GLU A 284 10.97 12.95 -1.27
N TYR A 285 9.78 12.35 -1.34
CA TYR A 285 9.60 10.92 -1.60
C TYR A 285 8.76 10.73 -2.85
N VAL A 286 9.24 9.88 -3.74
CA VAL A 286 8.54 9.57 -4.98
C VAL A 286 8.52 8.07 -5.23
N ALA A 287 7.48 7.61 -5.90
CA ALA A 287 7.50 6.32 -6.56
C ALA A 287 7.57 6.53 -8.07
N TYR A 288 8.15 5.56 -8.77
CA TYR A 288 8.34 5.58 -10.22
C TYR A 288 7.95 4.22 -10.83
N SER A 289 7.64 4.19 -12.12
CA SER A 289 7.29 2.93 -12.80
C SER A 289 8.44 2.38 -13.65
N GLU A 290 9.29 3.25 -14.19
CA GLU A 290 10.35 2.87 -15.13
C GLU A 290 11.64 3.66 -14.87
N LEU A 291 12.77 2.99 -15.04
CA LEU A 291 14.10 3.60 -15.08
C LEU A 291 14.64 3.54 -16.50
N THR A 292 15.10 4.68 -17.01
CA THR A 292 15.72 4.77 -18.33
C THR A 292 17.09 5.41 -18.20
N ARG A 293 18.12 4.77 -18.75
CA ARG A 293 19.46 5.32 -18.77
C ARG A 293 19.73 5.97 -20.13
N THR A 294 20.03 7.26 -20.10
CA THR A 294 20.53 8.00 -21.26
C THR A 294 21.90 8.57 -20.92
N SER A 295 21.99 9.88 -20.62
CA SER A 295 23.18 10.51 -20.05
C SER A 295 23.30 10.28 -18.54
N LYS A 296 22.15 10.19 -17.86
CA LYS A 296 22.00 9.85 -16.45
C LYS A 296 20.88 8.82 -16.32
N LEU A 297 20.76 8.23 -15.14
CA LEU A 297 19.62 7.39 -14.79
C LEU A 297 18.40 8.28 -14.53
N TYR A 298 17.33 8.09 -15.30
CA TYR A 298 16.10 8.89 -15.20
C TYR A 298 14.90 8.04 -14.80
N MET A 299 14.15 8.51 -13.81
CA MET A 299 12.86 7.98 -13.39
C MET A 299 11.74 8.54 -14.26
N LYS A 300 10.88 7.66 -14.78
CA LYS A 300 9.66 8.00 -15.53
C LYS A 300 8.40 7.55 -14.78
N TYR A 301 7.30 8.22 -15.10
CA TYR A 301 5.97 7.99 -14.50
C TYR A 301 6.00 8.19 -12.98
N VAL A 302 6.48 9.37 -12.58
CA VAL A 302 6.79 9.72 -11.19
C VAL A 302 5.58 10.34 -10.51
N PHE A 303 5.33 9.93 -9.27
CA PHE A 303 4.31 10.54 -8.40
C PHE A 303 4.80 10.64 -6.95
N GLU A 304 4.22 11.55 -6.19
CA GLU A 304 4.59 11.81 -4.80
C GLU A 304 3.95 10.79 -3.87
N ILE A 305 4.76 10.22 -2.99
CA ILE A 305 4.29 9.28 -1.96
C ILE A 305 4.51 9.86 -0.58
N ASP A 306 3.76 9.34 0.38
CA ASP A 306 4.00 9.63 1.77
C ASP A 306 4.72 8.47 2.45
N LEU A 307 5.93 8.73 2.95
CA LEU A 307 6.77 7.71 3.57
C LEU A 307 6.09 7.08 4.79
N HIS A 308 5.20 7.80 5.51
CA HIS A 308 4.54 7.23 6.69
C HIS A 308 3.62 6.04 6.37
N LEU A 309 3.20 5.87 5.11
CA LEU A 309 2.35 4.76 4.68
C LEU A 309 3.14 3.47 4.46
N LEU A 310 4.39 3.56 4.01
CA LEU A 310 5.18 2.39 3.62
C LEU A 310 5.40 1.37 4.76
N PRO A 311 5.67 1.80 6.02
CA PRO A 311 5.79 0.86 7.15
C PRO A 311 4.51 0.08 7.48
N PHE A 312 3.33 0.56 7.06
CA PHE A 312 2.07 -0.16 7.21
C PHE A 312 1.81 -1.15 6.07
N ILE A 313 2.26 -0.80 4.86
CA ILE A 313 2.13 -1.66 3.67
C ILE A 313 3.17 -2.78 3.73
N THR A 314 4.41 -2.45 4.10
CA THR A 314 5.58 -3.33 4.04
C THR A 314 6.38 -3.28 5.35
N PRO A 315 5.81 -3.80 6.45
CA PRO A 315 6.48 -3.75 7.74
C PRO A 315 7.81 -4.52 7.76
N GLU A 316 8.02 -5.47 6.83
CA GLU A 316 9.28 -6.21 6.68
C GLU A 316 10.46 -5.30 6.26
N LEU A 317 10.20 -4.15 5.65
CA LEU A 317 11.20 -3.14 5.28
C LEU A 317 11.36 -2.03 6.33
N ALA A 318 10.58 -2.07 7.41
CA ALA A 318 10.57 -1.03 8.43
C ALA A 318 11.19 -1.54 9.73
N GLU A 319 12.14 -0.79 10.26
CA GLU A 319 12.68 -1.00 11.60
C GLU A 319 12.06 0.02 12.55
N PHE A 320 11.33 -0.47 13.57
CA PHE A 320 10.67 0.37 14.56
C PHE A 320 11.50 0.49 15.83
N SER A 321 11.56 1.70 16.38
CA SER A 321 12.10 1.96 17.71
C SER A 321 11.20 1.41 18.82
N SER A 322 11.67 1.48 20.06
CA SER A 322 10.77 1.39 21.20
C SER A 322 9.73 2.53 21.20
N PRO A 323 8.53 2.32 21.78
CA PRO A 323 7.53 3.37 21.97
C PRO A 323 8.14 4.64 22.59
N ARG A 324 7.83 5.80 22.00
CA ARG A 324 8.22 7.10 22.56
C ARG A 324 7.58 7.32 23.93
N GLU A 325 8.32 8.01 24.80
CA GLU A 325 7.76 8.52 26.05
C GLU A 325 6.83 9.71 25.81
N PHE A 326 7.16 10.55 24.83
CA PHE A 326 6.38 11.73 24.43
C PHE A 326 6.14 11.76 22.91
N PRO A 327 4.88 11.84 22.46
CA PRO A 327 3.65 11.79 23.27
C PRO A 327 3.43 10.41 23.93
N PRO A 328 2.85 10.37 25.15
CA PRO A 328 2.61 9.11 25.85
C PRO A 328 1.51 8.30 25.15
N PRO A 329 1.54 6.96 25.25
CA PRO A 329 0.48 6.09 24.78
C PRO A 329 -0.93 6.57 25.15
N LYS A 330 -1.90 6.28 24.28
CA LYS A 330 -3.31 6.62 24.47
C LYS A 330 -4.20 5.42 24.26
N TYR A 331 -5.19 5.25 25.14
CA TYR A 331 -6.23 4.26 24.97
C TYR A 331 -7.37 4.82 24.12
N ASP A 332 -7.76 4.08 23.10
CA ASP A 332 -8.91 4.36 22.25
C ASP A 332 -10.10 3.54 22.74
N SER A 333 -11.10 4.24 23.29
CA SER A 333 -12.26 3.60 23.86
C SER A 333 -13.16 2.93 22.81
N ALA A 334 -13.23 3.47 21.59
CA ALA A 334 -14.07 2.94 20.52
C ALA A 334 -13.48 1.64 19.95
N GLN A 335 -12.17 1.63 19.73
CA GLN A 335 -11.46 0.46 19.17
C GLN A 335 -11.03 -0.56 20.22
N ASP A 336 -11.01 -0.17 21.51
CA ASP A 336 -10.52 -0.99 22.62
C ASP A 336 -9.04 -1.38 22.43
N LYS A 337 -8.22 -0.39 22.08
CA LYS A 337 -6.81 -0.55 21.74
C LYS A 337 -5.95 0.55 22.37
N ILE A 338 -4.74 0.18 22.76
CA ILE A 338 -3.71 1.13 23.20
C ILE A 338 -2.84 1.47 21.99
N TYR A 339 -2.70 2.75 21.70
CA TYR A 339 -1.83 3.26 20.66
C TYR A 339 -0.58 3.89 21.26
N CYS A 340 0.55 3.68 20.62
CA CYS A 340 1.80 4.36 20.93
C CYS A 340 2.39 5.03 19.68
N TRP A 341 3.36 5.91 19.91
CA TRP A 341 4.11 6.58 18.85
C TRP A 341 5.46 5.90 18.72
N LEU A 342 5.80 5.54 17.48
CA LEU A 342 7.03 4.85 17.14
C LEU A 342 7.79 5.68 16.14
N ASP A 343 9.10 5.79 16.34
CA ASP A 343 10.00 6.18 15.27
C ASP A 343 10.44 4.94 14.51
N GLY A 344 11.07 5.19 13.38
CA GLY A 344 11.74 4.13 12.68
C GLY A 344 12.41 4.59 11.41
N THR A 345 12.94 3.60 10.74
CA THR A 345 13.65 3.72 9.48
C THR A 345 13.05 2.75 8.48
N TYR A 346 13.11 3.10 7.21
CA TYR A 346 12.53 2.32 6.14
C TYR A 346 13.55 2.06 5.03
N GLY A 347 13.57 0.81 4.55
CA GLY A 347 14.41 0.39 3.44
C GLY A 347 15.89 0.21 3.78
N PRO A 348 16.70 -0.24 2.81
CA PRO A 348 18.11 -0.55 3.04
C PRO A 348 18.95 0.67 3.36
N ALA A 349 18.58 1.83 2.81
CA ALA A 349 19.19 3.12 3.12
C ALA A 349 18.70 3.71 4.46
N GLN A 350 17.85 2.99 5.21
CA GLN A 350 17.40 3.33 6.56
C GLN A 350 16.82 4.75 6.64
N TRP A 351 15.94 5.10 5.69
CA TRP A 351 15.31 6.42 5.64
C TRP A 351 14.41 6.63 6.85
N ARG A 352 14.72 7.65 7.67
CA ARG A 352 13.91 7.98 8.84
C ARG A 352 12.55 8.51 8.42
N PHE A 353 11.49 7.89 8.91
CA PHE A 353 10.13 8.39 8.71
C PHE A 353 9.62 9.16 9.95
N PRO A 354 8.65 10.09 9.78
CA PRO A 354 8.03 10.79 10.89
C PRO A 354 7.34 9.82 11.86
N SER A 355 7.28 10.16 13.15
CA SER A 355 6.71 9.28 14.17
C SER A 355 5.28 8.84 13.83
N ILE A 356 5.07 7.52 13.75
CA ILE A 356 3.76 6.96 13.40
C ILE A 356 2.99 6.52 14.63
N ARG A 357 1.66 6.63 14.57
CA ARG A 357 0.75 6.06 15.57
C ARG A 357 0.46 4.61 15.20
N LYS A 358 0.84 3.66 16.06
CA LYS A 358 0.59 2.22 15.87
C LYS A 358 -0.05 1.62 17.11
N GLU A 359 -0.80 0.53 16.95
CA GLU A 359 -1.24 -0.26 18.10
C GLU A 359 -0.01 -0.74 18.86
N MET A 360 0.03 -0.48 20.16
CA MET A 360 1.16 -0.80 21.01
C MET A 360 1.45 -2.30 20.96
N PRO A 361 2.65 -2.80 20.62
CA PRO A 361 2.90 -4.23 20.48
C PRO A 361 2.51 -5.05 21.72
N LYS A 362 2.09 -6.30 21.54
CA LYS A 362 1.85 -7.22 22.67
C LYS A 362 3.14 -7.42 23.46
N GLY A 363 3.01 -7.49 24.78
CA GLY A 363 4.14 -7.70 25.67
C GLY A 363 4.00 -6.90 26.96
N TYR A 364 5.05 -6.97 27.78
CA TYR A 364 5.09 -6.38 29.13
C TYR A 364 4.53 -4.96 29.18
N HIS A 365 5.03 -4.07 28.31
CA HIS A 365 4.63 -2.66 28.32
C HIS A 365 3.14 -2.43 28.03
N ARG A 366 2.51 -3.24 27.18
CA ARG A 366 1.07 -3.11 26.88
C ARG A 366 0.22 -3.37 28.12
N TYR A 367 0.55 -4.41 28.90
CA TYR A 367 -0.14 -4.71 30.16
C TYR A 367 0.03 -3.59 31.20
N ILE A 368 1.24 -3.03 31.31
CA ILE A 368 1.52 -1.93 32.24
C ILE A 368 0.69 -0.69 31.89
N TRP A 369 0.62 -0.32 30.61
CA TRP A 369 -0.23 0.78 30.15
C TRP A 369 -1.71 0.46 30.30
N PHE A 370 -2.13 -0.78 30.09
CA PHE A 370 -3.50 -1.21 30.37
C PHE A 370 -3.88 -0.98 31.84
N CYS A 371 -3.02 -1.37 32.79
CA CYS A 371 -3.25 -1.07 34.21
C CYS A 371 -3.41 0.43 34.47
N TYR A 372 -2.58 1.26 33.83
CA TYR A 372 -2.70 2.72 33.94
C TYR A 372 -4.07 3.21 33.43
N PHE A 373 -4.49 2.82 32.22
CA PHE A 373 -5.77 3.25 31.65
C PHE A 373 -6.99 2.68 32.39
N PHE A 374 -6.84 1.50 32.98
CA PHE A 374 -7.84 0.91 33.84
C PHE A 374 -8.04 1.76 35.10
N LEU A 375 -6.97 2.04 35.84
CA LEU A 375 -6.98 2.87 37.05
C LEU A 375 -7.38 4.32 36.76
N ASP A 376 -7.01 4.85 35.59
CA ASP A 376 -7.41 6.19 35.14
C ASP A 376 -8.90 6.27 34.73
N GLY A 377 -9.60 5.13 34.67
CA GLY A 377 -11.02 5.05 34.34
C GLY A 377 -11.34 5.18 32.85
N GLN A 378 -10.34 5.08 31.97
CA GLN A 378 -10.54 5.16 30.52
C GLN A 378 -11.07 3.84 29.94
N VAL A 379 -10.65 2.71 30.50
CA VAL A 379 -11.12 1.37 30.11
C VAL A 379 -12.56 1.15 30.61
N CYS A 380 -12.82 1.49 31.87
CA CYS A 380 -14.11 1.32 32.56
C CYS A 380 -14.56 2.63 33.19
N PRO A 381 -15.65 3.27 32.70
CA PRO A 381 -16.16 4.53 33.25
C PRO A 381 -16.52 4.48 34.74
N PHE A 382 -17.00 3.34 35.24
CA PHE A 382 -17.24 3.14 36.68
C PHE A 382 -16.01 3.46 37.54
N ILE A 383 -14.82 3.03 37.10
CA ILE A 383 -13.56 3.27 37.82
C ILE A 383 -13.20 4.75 37.85
N LYS A 384 -13.62 5.52 36.84
CA LYS A 384 -13.38 6.97 36.74
C LYS A 384 -13.97 7.73 37.93
N ASN A 385 -15.05 7.23 38.53
CA ASN A 385 -15.70 7.85 39.69
C ASN A 385 -14.78 7.86 40.92
N TYR A 386 -13.89 6.87 41.04
CA TYR A 386 -12.97 6.73 42.17
C TYR A 386 -11.59 7.34 41.91
N LYS A 387 -11.36 7.98 40.75
CA LYS A 387 -10.05 8.53 40.36
C LYS A 387 -9.48 9.51 41.38
N LYS A 388 -10.33 10.30 42.03
CA LYS A 388 -9.93 11.28 43.06
C LYS A 388 -9.64 10.62 44.42
N ASP A 389 -10.22 9.45 44.65
CA ASP A 389 -10.09 8.71 45.91
C ASP A 389 -8.87 7.78 45.91
N LEU A 390 -8.16 7.64 44.78
CA LEU A 390 -7.03 6.71 44.68
C LEU A 390 -5.90 7.06 45.66
N LEU A 391 -5.46 6.05 46.43
CA LEU A 391 -4.36 6.15 47.40
C LEU A 391 -2.99 6.43 46.77
N ALA A 392 -2.88 6.32 45.44
CA ALA A 392 -1.71 6.70 44.66
C ALA A 392 -2.14 7.10 43.25
N GLN A 393 -1.37 7.97 42.60
CA GLN A 393 -1.64 8.34 41.21
C GLN A 393 -1.53 7.11 40.29
N PRO A 394 -2.43 6.93 39.31
CA PRO A 394 -2.36 5.83 38.34
C PRO A 394 -0.99 5.71 37.67
N SER A 395 -0.32 6.84 37.38
CA SER A 395 1.02 6.91 36.79
C SER A 395 2.10 6.16 37.58
N THR A 396 1.86 5.90 38.88
CA THR A 396 2.72 5.07 39.73
C THR A 396 2.88 3.66 39.16
N VAL A 397 1.85 3.13 38.48
CA VAL A 397 1.93 1.82 37.82
C VAL A 397 2.88 1.81 36.61
N LEU A 398 3.37 2.96 36.15
CA LEU A 398 4.35 3.06 35.07
C LEU A 398 5.79 3.12 35.60
N LYS A 399 5.99 3.53 36.86
CA LYS A 399 7.32 3.77 37.41
C LYS A 399 8.08 2.47 37.72
N SER A 400 9.39 2.50 37.50
CA SER A 400 10.30 1.36 37.71
C SER A 400 10.46 0.99 39.18
N TRP A 401 10.68 1.98 40.06
CA TRP A 401 10.80 1.78 41.51
C TRP A 401 9.51 1.24 42.14
N ALA A 402 8.36 1.57 41.55
CA ALA A 402 7.07 1.16 42.07
C ALA A 402 6.78 -0.34 41.87
N LYS A 403 7.59 -1.06 41.08
CA LYS A 403 7.44 -2.52 40.82
C LYS A 403 7.38 -3.37 42.09
N VAL A 404 8.00 -2.91 43.17
CA VAL A 404 8.10 -3.65 44.45
C VAL A 404 6.90 -3.38 45.35
N LEU A 405 6.16 -2.28 45.12
CA LEU A 405 4.96 -1.96 45.91
C LEU A 405 3.87 -2.99 45.66
N CYS A 406 3.35 -3.59 46.74
CA CYS A 406 2.29 -4.59 46.69
C CYS A 406 1.13 -4.18 45.77
N ARG A 407 0.61 -2.94 45.91
CA ARG A 407 -0.50 -2.42 45.11
C ARG A 407 -0.26 -2.41 43.60
N THR A 408 0.95 -2.09 43.15
CA THR A 408 1.25 -2.08 41.71
C THR A 408 1.60 -3.49 41.24
N ARG A 409 2.30 -4.27 42.07
CA ARG A 409 2.72 -5.63 41.75
C ARG A 409 1.51 -6.53 41.52
N TYR A 410 0.53 -6.52 42.43
CA TYR A 410 -0.64 -7.39 42.34
C TYR A 410 -1.46 -7.13 41.07
N ILE A 411 -1.78 -5.86 40.77
CA ILE A 411 -2.55 -5.54 39.55
C ILE A 411 -1.78 -5.90 38.28
N ARG A 412 -0.47 -5.62 38.21
CA ARG A 412 0.36 -5.96 37.04
C ARG A 412 0.44 -7.47 36.84
N GLU A 413 0.70 -8.25 37.89
CA GLU A 413 0.79 -9.71 37.82
C GLU A 413 -0.56 -10.34 37.45
N ALA A 414 -1.67 -9.88 38.01
CA ALA A 414 -3.00 -10.39 37.71
C ALA A 414 -3.38 -10.19 36.22
N VAL A 415 -3.10 -9.00 35.70
CA VAL A 415 -3.33 -8.63 34.29
C VAL A 415 -2.44 -9.46 33.35
N MET A 416 -1.15 -9.62 33.67
CA MET A 416 -0.21 -10.40 32.85
C MET A 416 -0.52 -11.90 32.85
N ARG A 417 -0.80 -12.49 34.01
CA ARG A 417 -1.08 -13.94 34.14
C ARG A 417 -2.35 -14.36 33.40
N ASN A 418 -3.29 -13.44 33.18
CA ASN A 418 -4.57 -13.71 32.52
C ASN A 418 -4.64 -13.13 31.11
N ASP A 419 -3.52 -12.65 30.55
CA ASP A 419 -3.43 -12.03 29.22
C ASP A 419 -4.49 -10.93 28.98
N VAL A 420 -4.65 -10.03 29.95
CA VAL A 420 -5.63 -8.95 29.89
C VAL A 420 -4.97 -7.66 29.42
N ASP A 421 -5.25 -7.24 28.19
CA ASP A 421 -4.67 -6.06 27.56
C ASP A 421 -5.70 -5.09 26.94
N SER A 422 -6.99 -5.43 27.06
CA SER A 422 -8.13 -4.70 26.51
C SER A 422 -9.39 -4.93 27.36
N TYR A 423 -10.41 -4.08 27.21
CA TYR A 423 -11.71 -4.27 27.85
C TYR A 423 -12.36 -5.60 27.40
N LYS A 424 -12.18 -6.00 26.13
CA LYS A 424 -12.65 -7.28 25.59
C LYS A 424 -11.99 -8.46 26.29
N SER A 425 -10.66 -8.46 26.48
CA SER A 425 -10.00 -9.54 27.24
C SER A 425 -10.39 -9.52 28.72
N LEU A 426 -10.54 -8.33 29.33
CA LEU A 426 -11.03 -8.20 30.71
C LEU A 426 -12.44 -8.79 30.89
N LYS A 427 -13.38 -8.42 30.00
CA LYS A 427 -14.76 -8.92 30.01
C LYS A 427 -14.83 -10.43 29.83
N ARG A 428 -13.92 -11.00 29.03
CA ARG A 428 -13.81 -12.46 28.86
C ARG A 428 -13.43 -13.15 30.17
N VAL A 429 -12.46 -12.59 30.90
CA VAL A 429 -12.06 -13.11 32.21
C VAL A 429 -13.18 -12.95 33.24
N TRP A 430 -13.90 -11.82 33.24
CA TRP A 430 -15.03 -11.59 34.15
C TRP A 430 -16.19 -12.57 33.98
N ARG A 431 -16.39 -13.17 32.80
CA ARG A 431 -17.41 -14.21 32.61
C ARG A 431 -17.13 -15.45 33.45
N ASN A 432 -15.86 -15.80 33.63
CA ASN A 432 -15.44 -16.99 34.37
C ASN A 432 -15.14 -16.66 35.84
N ASN A 433 -14.60 -15.46 36.10
CA ASN A 433 -14.28 -14.98 37.43
C ASN A 433 -14.79 -13.54 37.59
N PRO A 434 -16.04 -13.34 38.04
CA PRO A 434 -16.63 -12.00 38.14
C PRO A 434 -15.90 -11.11 39.14
N LYS A 435 -15.17 -11.68 40.11
CA LYS A 435 -14.36 -10.95 41.10
C LYS A 435 -12.93 -10.65 40.65
N PHE A 436 -12.54 -11.02 39.42
CA PHE A 436 -11.21 -10.72 38.89
C PHE A 436 -10.91 -9.21 38.92
N LEU A 437 -9.72 -8.82 39.38
CA LEU A 437 -9.25 -7.45 39.66
C LEU A 437 -9.92 -6.69 40.83
N LEU A 438 -10.93 -7.26 41.49
CA LEU A 438 -11.57 -6.58 42.63
C LEU A 438 -10.60 -6.40 43.80
N ARG A 439 -9.87 -7.47 44.16
CA ARG A 439 -8.89 -7.44 45.26
C ARG A 439 -7.75 -6.49 44.93
N GLU A 440 -7.25 -6.55 43.70
CA GLU A 440 -6.17 -5.73 43.20
C GLU A 440 -6.56 -4.25 43.18
N PHE A 441 -7.81 -3.92 42.82
CA PHE A 441 -8.31 -2.54 42.82
C PHE A 441 -8.55 -1.99 44.23
N ARG A 442 -8.95 -2.83 45.20
CA ARG A 442 -9.10 -2.41 46.61
C ARG A 442 -7.81 -1.86 47.22
N GLU A 443 -6.65 -2.36 46.81
CA GLU A 443 -5.34 -1.85 47.24
C GLU A 443 -5.07 -0.39 46.79
N TRP A 444 -5.89 0.13 45.87
CA TRP A 444 -5.76 1.49 45.33
C TRP A 444 -6.78 2.46 45.90
N ILE A 445 -7.79 2.03 46.66
CA ILE A 445 -8.83 2.91 47.21
C ILE A 445 -8.87 2.81 48.75
N PRO A 446 -9.43 3.81 49.46
CA PRO A 446 -9.64 3.76 50.90
C PRO A 446 -10.62 2.65 51.30
N GLN A 447 -10.48 2.14 52.52
CA GLN A 447 -11.27 1.01 53.01
C GLN A 447 -12.77 1.33 53.09
N GLU A 448 -13.14 2.60 53.28
CA GLU A 448 -14.53 3.07 53.34
C GLU A 448 -15.28 2.81 52.01
N LYS A 449 -14.55 2.71 50.90
CA LYS A 449 -15.12 2.51 49.55
C LYS A 449 -15.25 1.04 49.15
N TYR A 450 -14.77 0.10 49.95
CA TYR A 450 -14.68 -1.31 49.56
C TYR A 450 -16.05 -1.96 49.31
N LEU A 451 -17.03 -1.66 50.15
CA LEU A 451 -18.39 -2.20 50.03
C LEU A 451 -19.11 -1.65 48.79
N GLU A 452 -19.02 -0.33 48.58
CA GLU A 452 -19.60 0.37 47.43
C GLU A 452 -19.08 -0.23 46.11
N VAL A 453 -17.78 -0.46 46.03
CA VAL A 453 -17.13 -1.05 44.85
C VAL A 453 -17.48 -2.52 44.68
N GLU A 454 -17.55 -3.32 45.76
CA GLU A 454 -17.92 -4.75 45.67
C GLU A 454 -19.32 -4.97 45.12
N LEU A 455 -20.28 -4.16 45.56
CA LEU A 455 -21.69 -4.26 45.15
C LEU A 455 -21.88 -4.00 43.64
N ASN A 456 -21.00 -3.19 43.05
CA ASN A 456 -21.07 -2.80 41.64
C ASN A 456 -20.04 -3.54 40.77
N TRP A 457 -19.40 -4.59 41.29
CA TRP A 457 -18.39 -5.37 40.58
C TRP A 457 -18.99 -6.66 39.99
N PRO A 458 -18.67 -7.05 38.74
CA PRO A 458 -17.82 -6.36 37.77
C PRO A 458 -18.53 -5.17 37.10
N PRO A 459 -17.83 -4.04 36.89
CA PRO A 459 -18.44 -2.86 36.31
C PRO A 459 -18.77 -3.04 34.83
N LYS A 460 -19.99 -2.67 34.45
CA LYS A 460 -20.39 -2.54 33.04
C LYS A 460 -19.82 -1.24 32.47
N ARG A 461 -19.43 -1.29 31.20
CA ARG A 461 -18.86 -0.15 30.48
C ARG A 461 -19.92 0.88 30.12
#